data_AF-A0AAU9WIC9-F1
#
_entry.id   AF-A0AAU9WIC9-F1
#
_cell.length_a   1.000
_cell.length_b   1.000
_cell.length_c   1.000
_cell.angle_alpha   90.00
_cell.angle_beta   90.00
_cell.angle_gamma   90.00
#
_symmetry.space_group_name_H-M   'P 1'
#
loop_
_entity.id
_entity.type
_entity.pdbx_description
1 polymer ?
#
loop_
_entity_poly.entity_id
_entity_poly.type
_entity_poly.pdbx_seq_one_letter_code
_entity_poly.pdbx_strand_id
1 'polypeptide(L)'
;GGGSCWFTFEPDLPSDITSGTAKFCGLGSIDLNGVKHKTNCLVGRRIPYAEEEGWVTVKVNGKSDRTGKSSYLGQTEIYYFNERKELLKQIVQDEEQRHTFFETWKTACKGYSTYSKEKETKSRGSGKHERQSFIKIPFIGCINSGNPLNSLQGLLLLVYTAAETNTRQFIELVFNSSAGKVVFNAYRYTSPLPEDVARAFGHEDTAQYLESISKRLSEDLSVNEEQLKASHILELAEAVKNQSNK
;
A
#
# COMPACT_ATOMS: atom_id res chain seq x y z
N GLY A 1 7.12 0.71 -11.63
CA GLY A 1 7.59 0.08 -12.89
C GLY A 1 6.49 -0.74 -13.55
N GLY A 2 6.71 -1.20 -14.79
CA GLY A 2 5.78 -2.04 -15.57
C GLY A 2 4.67 -1.30 -16.33
N GLY A 3 4.38 -0.05 -15.95
CA GLY A 3 3.37 0.80 -16.58
C GLY A 3 3.77 1.38 -17.94
N SER A 4 2.91 2.27 -18.47
CA SER A 4 3.18 3.08 -19.66
C SER A 4 3.54 4.50 -19.24
N CYS A 5 4.39 5.18 -20.02
CA CYS A 5 4.76 6.58 -19.81
C CYS A 5 4.47 7.41 -21.05
N TRP A 6 4.19 8.69 -20.83
CA TRP A 6 3.92 9.68 -21.86
C TRP A 6 4.92 10.82 -21.69
N PHE A 7 5.61 11.16 -22.78
CA PHE A 7 6.49 12.32 -22.85
C PHE A 7 5.83 13.34 -23.77
N THR A 8 5.55 14.52 -23.24
CA THR A 8 5.07 15.69 -23.99
C THR A 8 6.23 16.66 -24.11
N PHE A 9 6.40 17.24 -25.30
CA PHE A 9 7.54 18.09 -25.61
C PHE A 9 7.10 19.54 -25.85
N GLU A 10 7.92 20.46 -25.36
CA GLU A 10 7.83 21.89 -25.66
C GLU A 10 9.24 22.36 -26.07
N PRO A 11 9.44 22.90 -27.29
CA PRO A 11 8.45 23.03 -28.37
C PRO A 11 8.01 21.69 -28.97
N ASP A 12 7.04 21.73 -29.89
CA ASP A 12 6.57 20.56 -30.64
C ASP A 12 7.72 19.80 -31.31
N LEU A 13 7.57 18.47 -31.40
CA LEU A 13 8.56 17.62 -32.05
C LEU A 13 8.69 17.97 -33.54
N PRO A 14 9.91 17.91 -34.10
CA PRO A 14 10.09 17.89 -35.54
C PRO A 14 9.23 16.81 -36.20
N SER A 15 8.59 17.14 -37.32
CA SER A 15 7.62 16.25 -38.00
C SER A 15 8.23 14.94 -38.50
N ASP A 16 9.56 14.87 -38.63
CA ASP A 16 10.29 13.67 -39.02
C ASP A 16 10.64 12.76 -37.84
N ILE A 17 10.36 13.15 -36.59
CA ILE A 17 10.57 12.32 -35.40
C ILE A 17 9.26 11.63 -35.01
N THR A 18 9.16 10.34 -35.27
CA THR A 18 7.96 9.53 -34.97
C THR A 18 8.20 8.44 -33.95
N SER A 19 9.46 8.21 -33.55
CA SER A 19 9.85 7.19 -32.58
C SER A 19 11.08 7.66 -31.80
N GLY A 20 11.47 6.92 -30.78
CA GLY A 20 12.61 7.29 -29.96
C GLY A 20 12.95 6.26 -28.90
N THR A 21 13.83 6.64 -27.99
CA THR A 21 14.18 5.85 -26.81
C THR A 21 14.16 6.73 -25.57
N ALA A 22 13.65 6.18 -24.46
CA ALA A 22 13.81 6.78 -23.14
C ALA A 22 14.78 5.94 -22.32
N LYS A 23 15.86 6.55 -21.86
CA LYS A 23 16.85 5.94 -20.95
C LYS A 23 16.56 6.35 -19.52
N PHE A 24 16.20 5.38 -18.70
CA PHE A 24 16.00 5.51 -17.27
C PHE A 24 17.35 5.24 -16.60
N CYS A 25 17.98 6.29 -16.07
CA CYS A 25 19.36 6.19 -15.56
C CYS A 25 19.46 5.11 -14.48
N GLY A 26 20.37 4.16 -14.66
CA GLY A 26 20.56 3.02 -13.75
C GLY A 26 19.56 1.86 -13.92
N LEU A 27 18.44 2.04 -14.62
CA LEU A 27 17.37 1.03 -14.69
C LEU A 27 17.16 0.39 -16.08
N GLY A 28 17.58 1.07 -17.15
CA GLY A 28 17.50 0.53 -18.50
C GLY A 28 16.96 1.54 -19.52
N SER A 29 16.43 1.03 -20.62
CA SER A 29 15.86 1.86 -21.69
C SER A 29 14.63 1.20 -22.28
N ILE A 30 13.73 2.02 -22.81
CA ILE A 30 12.52 1.56 -23.50
C ILE A 30 12.39 2.26 -24.84
N ASP A 31 11.75 1.58 -25.78
CA ASP A 31 11.37 2.17 -27.05
C ASP A 31 10.14 3.05 -26.89
N LEU A 32 10.12 4.15 -27.64
CA LEU A 32 9.04 5.10 -27.69
C LEU A 32 8.45 5.16 -29.09
N ASN A 33 7.12 5.32 -29.15
CA ASN A 33 6.38 5.48 -30.40
C ASN A 33 5.52 6.74 -30.35
N GLY A 34 5.44 7.45 -31.47
CA GLY A 34 4.55 8.58 -31.66
C GLY A 34 3.08 8.16 -31.59
N VAL A 35 2.24 9.09 -31.16
CA VAL A 35 0.80 8.88 -31.06
C VAL A 35 0.11 9.41 -32.32
N LYS A 36 -0.75 8.60 -32.94
CA LYS A 36 -1.54 9.05 -34.10
C LYS A 36 -2.32 10.32 -33.74
N HIS A 37 -2.26 11.32 -34.63
CA HIS A 37 -2.95 12.61 -34.48
C HIS A 37 -2.46 13.50 -33.32
N LYS A 38 -1.28 13.22 -32.73
CA LYS A 38 -0.59 14.13 -31.81
C LYS A 38 0.86 14.31 -32.24
N THR A 39 1.26 15.55 -32.49
CA THR A 39 2.59 15.89 -33.04
C THR A 39 3.66 16.06 -31.96
N ASN A 40 3.29 16.22 -30.70
CA ASN A 40 4.20 16.62 -29.62
C ASN A 40 4.35 15.58 -28.52
N CYS A 41 4.07 14.31 -28.79
CA CYS A 41 4.20 13.27 -27.78
C CYS A 41 4.74 11.94 -28.27
N LEU A 42 5.50 11.31 -27.37
CA LEU A 42 6.03 9.96 -27.52
C LEU A 42 5.57 9.10 -26.33
N VAL A 43 5.17 7.86 -26.60
CA VAL A 43 4.66 6.92 -25.60
C VAL A 43 5.55 5.69 -25.53
N GLY A 44 5.93 5.35 -24.29
CA GLY A 44 6.68 4.15 -23.96
C GLY A 44 5.81 3.17 -23.18
N ARG A 45 6.13 1.88 -23.29
CA ARG A 45 5.53 0.81 -22.48
C ARG A 45 6.60 0.11 -21.66
N ARG A 46 6.18 -0.55 -20.57
CA ARG A 46 7.04 -1.34 -19.70
C ARG A 46 8.18 -0.51 -19.12
N ILE A 47 7.82 0.58 -18.43
CA ILE A 47 8.76 1.36 -17.63
C ILE A 47 9.62 0.39 -16.79
N PRO A 48 10.97 0.47 -16.82
CA PRO A 48 11.83 -0.43 -16.07
C PRO A 48 11.45 -0.46 -14.58
N TYR A 49 11.66 -1.60 -13.93
CA TYR A 49 11.48 -1.69 -12.48
C TYR A 49 12.69 -1.06 -11.77
N ALA A 50 12.43 -0.43 -10.64
CA ALA A 50 13.45 -0.03 -9.68
C ALA A 50 13.37 -0.98 -8.49
N GLU A 51 14.51 -1.36 -7.94
CA GLU A 51 14.58 -2.14 -6.70
C GLU A 51 14.30 -1.26 -5.48
N GLU A 52 14.73 0.00 -5.54
CA GLU A 52 14.58 0.99 -4.48
C GLU A 52 13.66 2.13 -4.90
N GLU A 53 13.07 2.81 -3.90
CA GLU A 53 12.35 4.06 -4.09
C GLU A 53 13.33 5.20 -4.37
N GLY A 54 12.93 6.18 -5.19
CA GLY A 54 13.77 7.33 -5.45
C GLY A 54 13.52 8.04 -6.77
N TRP A 55 14.17 9.20 -6.91
CA TRP A 55 14.19 9.97 -8.15
C TRP A 55 15.10 9.32 -9.19
N VAL A 56 14.58 9.17 -10.40
CA VAL A 56 15.31 8.63 -11.56
C VAL A 56 15.24 9.63 -12.70
N THR A 57 16.41 10.07 -13.15
CA THR A 57 16.52 10.89 -14.36
C THR A 57 16.21 10.04 -15.59
N VAL A 58 15.30 10.53 -16.43
CA VAL A 58 14.93 9.94 -17.71
C VAL A 58 15.41 10.84 -18.84
N LYS A 59 16.28 10.31 -19.71
CA LYS A 59 16.78 11.01 -20.90
C LYS A 59 16.06 10.51 -22.13
N VAL A 60 15.54 11.41 -22.95
CA VAL A 60 14.75 11.05 -24.12
C VAL A 60 15.48 11.44 -25.40
N ASN A 61 15.60 10.49 -26.32
CA ASN A 61 16.14 10.70 -27.65
C ASN A 61 15.08 10.36 -28.70
N GLY A 62 14.90 11.23 -29.69
CA GLY A 62 14.06 11.00 -30.85
C GLY A 62 14.85 10.29 -31.94
N LYS A 63 14.16 9.60 -32.84
CA LYS A 63 14.70 9.01 -34.06
C LYS A 63 13.99 9.64 -35.26
N SER A 64 14.79 10.22 -36.15
CA SER A 64 14.32 10.81 -37.41
C SER A 64 14.06 9.71 -38.43
N ASP A 65 12.86 9.65 -38.99
CA ASP A 65 12.51 8.73 -40.07
C ASP A 65 13.21 9.08 -41.39
N ARG A 66 13.50 10.38 -41.58
CA ARG A 66 14.20 10.88 -42.78
C ARG A 66 15.66 10.46 -42.82
N THR A 67 16.35 10.54 -41.67
CA THR A 67 17.80 10.36 -41.61
C THR A 67 18.23 9.08 -40.89
N GLY A 68 17.32 8.43 -40.17
CA GLY A 68 17.59 7.31 -39.26
C GLY A 68 18.40 7.70 -38.02
N LYS A 69 18.82 8.96 -37.89
CA LYS A 69 19.67 9.43 -36.79
C LYS A 69 18.85 9.67 -35.53
N SER A 70 19.49 9.42 -34.40
CA SER A 70 18.92 9.76 -33.09
C SER A 70 19.43 11.12 -32.60
N SER A 71 18.53 11.94 -32.07
CA SER A 71 18.81 13.25 -31.50
C SER A 71 18.29 13.34 -30.08
N TYR A 72 19.01 14.04 -29.21
CA TYR A 72 18.58 14.30 -27.84
C TYR A 72 17.42 15.30 -27.82
N LEU A 73 16.34 14.95 -27.12
CA LEU A 73 15.13 15.76 -27.02
C LEU A 73 14.96 16.42 -25.65
N GLY A 74 15.63 15.91 -24.62
CA GLY A 74 15.54 16.47 -23.27
C GLY A 74 15.65 15.41 -22.18
N GLN A 75 15.51 15.86 -20.94
CA GLN A 75 15.47 15.00 -19.77
C GLN A 75 14.40 15.48 -18.78
N THR A 76 13.94 14.55 -17.96
CA THR A 76 13.01 14.80 -16.85
C THR A 76 13.36 13.88 -15.70
N GLU A 77 12.68 14.01 -14.57
CA GLU A 77 12.82 13.14 -13.41
C GLU A 77 11.48 12.49 -13.09
N ILE A 78 11.52 11.22 -12.71
CA ILE A 78 10.36 10.48 -12.23
C ILE A 78 10.68 9.88 -10.87
N TYR A 79 9.69 9.84 -9.98
CA TYR A 79 9.85 9.22 -8.67
C TYR A 79 9.28 7.80 -8.68
N TYR A 80 10.11 6.82 -8.32
CA TYR A 80 9.68 5.46 -8.05
C TYR A 80 9.27 5.34 -6.58
N PHE A 81 8.09 4.79 -6.33
CA PHE A 81 7.58 4.52 -5.00
C PHE A 81 6.93 3.13 -4.93
N ASN A 82 6.90 2.54 -3.74
CA ASN A 82 6.21 1.30 -3.48
C ASN A 82 4.74 1.60 -3.17
N GLU A 83 3.87 1.35 -4.15
CA GLU A 83 2.42 1.57 -4.04
C GLU A 83 1.80 0.91 -2.80
N ARG A 84 2.26 -0.29 -2.41
CA ARG A 84 1.73 -0.97 -1.21
C ARG A 84 2.14 -0.24 0.07
N LYS A 85 3.40 0.21 0.14
CA LYS A 85 3.90 0.99 1.28
C LYS A 85 3.12 2.30 1.40
N GLU A 86 2.89 2.98 0.29
CA GLU A 86 2.14 4.24 0.27
C GLU A 86 0.68 4.07 0.70
N LEU A 87 0.02 3.01 0.25
CA LEU A 87 -1.35 2.69 0.68
C LEU A 87 -1.45 2.44 2.19
N LEU A 88 -0.45 1.77 2.80
CA LEU A 88 -0.43 1.56 4.25
C LEU A 88 -0.27 2.89 5.01
N LYS A 89 0.59 3.79 4.51
CA LYS A 89 0.76 5.13 5.08
C LYS A 89 -0.54 5.90 5.03
N GLN A 90 -1.23 5.87 3.90
CA GLN A 90 -2.56 6.49 3.75
C GLN A 90 -3.58 5.92 4.73
N ILE A 91 -3.64 4.60 4.92
CA ILE A 91 -4.58 3.98 5.87
C ILE A 91 -4.33 4.45 7.31
N VAL A 92 -3.08 4.64 7.73
CA VAL A 92 -2.81 5.06 9.11
C VAL A 92 -2.96 6.56 9.30
N GLN A 93 -2.53 7.38 8.32
CA GLN A 93 -2.49 8.84 8.42
C GLN A 93 -3.82 9.51 8.05
N ASP A 94 -4.47 9.06 6.98
CA ASP A 94 -5.70 9.68 6.47
C ASP A 94 -6.93 9.09 7.15
N GLU A 95 -7.78 9.96 7.70
CA GLU A 95 -8.94 9.55 8.47
C GLU A 95 -10.03 8.89 7.62
N GLU A 96 -10.30 9.41 6.41
CA GLU A 96 -11.31 8.87 5.53
C GLU A 96 -10.90 7.48 5.02
N GLN A 97 -9.62 7.33 4.62
CA GLN A 97 -9.05 6.04 4.22
C GLN A 97 -9.05 5.05 5.37
N ARG A 98 -8.66 5.48 6.58
CA ARG A 98 -8.72 4.66 7.79
C ARG A 98 -10.14 4.16 8.06
N HIS A 99 -11.11 5.07 8.07
CA HIS A 99 -12.52 4.73 8.29
C HIS A 99 -13.04 3.74 7.24
N THR A 100 -12.79 4.02 5.96
CA THR A 100 -13.20 3.16 4.83
C THR A 100 -12.59 1.76 4.93
N PHE A 101 -11.30 1.69 5.27
CA PHE A 101 -10.60 0.43 5.45
C PHE A 101 -11.19 -0.41 6.59
N PHE A 102 -11.37 0.19 7.77
CA PHE A 102 -11.89 -0.54 8.94
C PHE A 102 -13.38 -0.90 8.83
N GLU A 103 -14.21 -0.10 8.18
CA GLU A 103 -15.61 -0.48 7.88
C GLU A 103 -15.70 -1.63 6.87
N THR A 104 -14.82 -1.63 5.86
CA THR A 104 -14.69 -2.77 4.93
C THR A 104 -14.24 -4.03 5.66
N TRP A 105 -13.23 -3.91 6.54
CA TRP A 105 -12.73 -5.02 7.34
C TRP A 105 -13.80 -5.57 8.30
N LYS A 106 -14.53 -4.70 8.98
CA LYS A 106 -15.70 -5.01 9.82
C LYS A 106 -16.77 -5.78 9.03
N THR A 107 -17.07 -5.34 7.81
CA THR A 107 -18.05 -6.02 6.94
C THR A 107 -17.58 -7.42 6.56
N ALA A 108 -16.30 -7.57 6.22
CA ALA A 108 -15.71 -8.88 5.94
C ALA A 108 -15.83 -9.82 7.16
N CYS A 109 -15.52 -9.34 8.38
CA CYS A 109 -15.68 -10.14 9.60
C CYS A 109 -17.13 -10.58 9.86
N LYS A 110 -18.12 -9.74 9.55
CA LYS A 110 -19.55 -10.08 9.69
C LYS A 110 -20.02 -11.11 8.67
N GLY A 111 -19.53 -11.03 7.43
CA GLY A 111 -19.89 -11.96 6.35
C GLY A 111 -19.47 -13.41 6.62
N TYR A 112 -18.44 -13.64 7.45
CA TYR A 112 -18.04 -15.00 7.87
C TYR A 112 -18.90 -15.55 9.03
N SER A 113 -19.54 -14.69 9.83
CA SER A 113 -20.36 -15.12 10.97
C SER A 113 -21.70 -15.76 10.57
N THR A 114 -22.17 -15.54 9.34
CA THR A 114 -23.44 -16.12 8.84
C THR A 114 -23.27 -17.47 8.14
N TYR A 115 -22.05 -17.88 7.81
CA TYR A 115 -21.79 -19.18 7.15
C TYR A 115 -21.34 -20.29 8.10
N SER A 116 -21.09 -19.99 9.39
CA SER A 116 -20.62 -20.98 10.37
C SER A 116 -21.73 -21.68 11.16
N LYS A 117 -22.97 -21.71 10.66
CA LYS A 117 -24.00 -22.67 11.10
C LYS A 117 -24.34 -23.61 9.95
N GLU A 118 -23.76 -24.80 10.02
CA GLU A 118 -24.19 -26.06 9.40
C GLU A 118 -24.64 -26.03 7.92
N LYS A 119 -23.86 -26.66 7.04
CA LYS A 119 -24.12 -28.06 6.63
C LYS A 119 -23.05 -28.56 5.66
N GLU A 120 -22.55 -29.76 5.93
CA GLU A 120 -21.97 -30.62 4.91
C GLU A 120 -23.03 -30.89 3.84
N THR A 121 -22.85 -30.37 2.63
CA THR A 121 -23.43 -30.96 1.43
C THR A 121 -22.61 -30.62 0.20
N LYS A 122 -22.17 -31.67 -0.49
CA LYS A 122 -21.59 -31.64 -1.84
C LYS A 122 -22.58 -31.00 -2.82
N SER A 123 -22.16 -30.03 -3.65
CA SER A 123 -22.55 -29.98 -5.07
C SER A 123 -21.78 -28.93 -5.86
N ARG A 124 -21.56 -29.29 -7.13
CA ARG A 124 -20.96 -28.62 -8.28
C ARG A 124 -21.97 -27.63 -8.88
N GLY A 125 -21.53 -26.48 -9.41
CA GLY A 125 -22.38 -25.70 -10.33
C GLY A 125 -22.11 -24.20 -10.46
N SER A 126 -21.45 -23.84 -11.56
CA SER A 126 -21.55 -22.61 -12.38
C SER A 126 -22.61 -21.54 -12.04
N GLY A 127 -22.19 -20.27 -12.03
CA GLY A 127 -23.06 -19.10 -12.21
C GLY A 127 -22.29 -17.79 -12.30
N LYS A 128 -22.45 -17.05 -13.41
CA LYS A 128 -21.78 -15.79 -13.74
C LYS A 128 -22.53 -14.56 -13.21
N HIS A 129 -21.79 -13.44 -13.18
CA HIS A 129 -22.19 -12.02 -13.11
C HIS A 129 -22.48 -11.42 -11.73
N GLU A 130 -21.64 -10.47 -11.32
CA GLU A 130 -22.02 -9.05 -11.35
C GLU A 130 -20.79 -8.11 -11.28
N ARG A 131 -20.81 -7.10 -12.14
CA ARG A 131 -19.82 -6.02 -12.19
C ARG A 131 -20.21 -4.98 -11.15
N GLN A 132 -19.52 -4.97 -10.02
CA GLN A 132 -19.46 -3.79 -9.16
C GLN A 132 -18.01 -3.30 -9.16
N SER A 133 -17.85 -2.02 -9.51
CA SER A 133 -16.59 -1.30 -9.46
C SER A 133 -16.21 -1.10 -8.00
N PHE A 134 -15.67 -2.15 -7.39
CA PHE A 134 -14.96 -2.02 -6.14
C PHE A 134 -13.67 -1.27 -6.43
N ILE A 135 -13.43 -0.19 -5.66
CA ILE A 135 -12.07 0.26 -5.38
C ILE A 135 -11.31 -1.02 -5.00
N LYS A 136 -10.44 -1.49 -5.91
CA LYS A 136 -9.56 -2.62 -5.63
C LYS A 136 -8.52 -2.09 -4.63
N ILE A 137 -8.90 -2.03 -3.37
CA ILE A 137 -7.93 -1.96 -2.29
C ILE A 137 -7.14 -3.26 -2.43
N PRO A 138 -5.84 -3.24 -2.80
CA PRO A 138 -5.08 -4.42 -3.17
C PRO A 138 -5.03 -5.48 -2.06
N PHE A 139 -5.33 -5.09 -0.82
CA PHE A 139 -5.44 -5.96 0.34
C PHE A 139 -6.66 -6.88 0.33
N ILE A 140 -7.78 -6.51 -0.32
CA ILE A 140 -9.00 -7.36 -0.32
C ILE A 140 -8.74 -8.69 -1.07
N GLY A 141 -7.81 -8.71 -2.04
CA GLY A 141 -7.38 -9.94 -2.69
C GLY A 141 -6.77 -10.98 -1.74
N CYS A 142 -6.20 -10.55 -0.61
CA CYS A 142 -5.63 -11.42 0.43
C CYS A 142 -6.64 -11.83 1.51
N ILE A 143 -7.85 -11.27 1.51
CA ILE A 143 -8.96 -11.65 2.42
C ILE A 143 -9.82 -12.78 1.80
N ASN A 144 -9.59 -13.10 0.52
CA ASN A 144 -10.31 -14.15 -0.22
C ASN A 144 -9.91 -15.59 0.14
N SER A 145 -8.90 -15.78 0.98
CA SER A 145 -8.71 -17.06 1.68
C SER A 145 -9.18 -16.85 3.10
N GLY A 146 -10.23 -17.55 3.53
CA GLY A 146 -10.78 -17.52 4.89
C GLY A 146 -9.81 -18.05 5.95
N ASN A 147 -8.63 -17.43 6.06
CA ASN A 147 -7.57 -17.78 6.97
C ASN A 147 -7.38 -16.60 7.95
N PRO A 148 -7.80 -16.77 9.22
CA PRO A 148 -7.60 -15.79 10.30
C PRO A 148 -6.13 -15.41 10.54
N LEU A 149 -5.19 -16.17 9.96
CA LEU A 149 -3.76 -15.87 9.97
C LEU A 149 -3.38 -14.61 9.17
N ASN A 150 -4.27 -14.03 8.35
CA ASN A 150 -3.96 -12.81 7.57
C ASN A 150 -4.41 -11.50 8.24
N SER A 151 -5.26 -11.55 9.28
CA SER A 151 -5.78 -10.33 9.92
C SER A 151 -4.81 -9.73 10.94
N LEU A 152 -4.11 -10.56 11.71
CA LEU A 152 -3.10 -10.12 12.67
C LEU A 152 -1.87 -9.53 11.98
N GLN A 153 -1.35 -10.20 10.94
CA GLN A 153 -0.28 -9.66 10.11
C GLN A 153 -0.66 -8.30 9.49
N GLY A 154 -1.91 -8.14 9.02
CA GLY A 154 -2.38 -6.87 8.50
C GLY A 154 -2.37 -5.76 9.56
N LEU A 155 -2.86 -6.04 10.76
CA LEU A 155 -2.88 -5.07 11.85
C LEU A 155 -1.47 -4.73 12.36
N LEU A 156 -0.58 -5.73 12.46
CA LEU A 156 0.84 -5.53 12.76
C LEU A 156 1.48 -4.61 11.73
N LEU A 157 1.27 -4.86 10.45
CA LEU A 157 1.84 -4.04 9.38
C LEU A 157 1.40 -2.58 9.50
N LEU A 158 0.15 -2.32 9.88
CA LEU A 158 -0.34 -0.96 10.14
C LEU A 158 0.31 -0.34 11.38
N VAL A 159 0.53 -1.09 12.46
CA VAL A 159 1.25 -0.58 13.65
C VAL A 159 2.70 -0.22 13.33
N TYR A 160 3.41 -1.07 12.60
CA TYR A 160 4.77 -0.78 12.14
C TYR A 160 4.80 0.42 11.19
N THR A 161 3.83 0.51 10.28
CA THR A 161 3.70 1.67 9.39
C THR A 161 3.47 2.94 10.20
N ALA A 162 2.59 2.92 11.19
CA ALA A 162 2.32 4.07 12.05
C ALA A 162 3.54 4.48 12.90
N ALA A 163 4.35 3.51 13.32
CA ALA A 163 5.63 3.79 13.98
C ALA A 163 6.63 4.46 13.02
N GLU A 164 6.75 3.94 11.79
CA GLU A 164 7.57 4.54 10.73
C GLU A 164 7.12 5.96 10.36
N THR A 165 5.82 6.26 10.40
CA THR A 165 5.25 7.55 9.95
C THR A 165 4.82 8.49 11.06
N ASN A 166 5.30 8.28 12.29
CA ASN A 166 4.96 9.09 13.47
C ASN A 166 3.45 9.25 13.74
N THR A 167 2.65 8.25 13.40
CA THR A 167 1.18 8.31 13.47
C THR A 167 0.69 7.80 14.82
N ARG A 168 1.08 8.51 15.88
CA ARG A 168 0.81 8.12 17.28
C ARG A 168 -0.67 7.91 17.60
N GLN A 169 -1.56 8.71 17.04
CA GLN A 169 -3.01 8.58 17.25
C GLN A 169 -3.55 7.21 16.80
N PHE A 170 -3.01 6.67 15.71
CA PHE A 170 -3.37 5.32 15.25
C PHE A 170 -2.86 4.25 16.20
N ILE A 171 -1.64 4.40 16.69
CA ILE A 171 -1.05 3.50 17.70
C ILE A 171 -1.91 3.50 18.96
N GLU A 172 -2.26 4.68 19.48
CA GLU A 172 -3.16 4.85 20.62
C GLU A 172 -4.50 4.13 20.40
N LEU A 173 -5.09 4.29 19.21
CA LEU A 173 -6.35 3.64 18.88
C LEU A 173 -6.27 2.12 18.96
N VAL A 174 -5.20 1.52 18.43
CA VAL A 174 -4.99 0.06 18.48
C VAL A 174 -4.74 -0.40 19.92
N PHE A 175 -3.82 0.24 20.65
CA PHE A 175 -3.41 -0.23 21.98
C PHE A 175 -4.37 0.12 23.12
N ASN A 176 -5.33 1.02 22.88
CA ASN A 176 -6.45 1.27 23.78
C ASN A 176 -7.69 0.41 23.47
N SER A 177 -7.66 -0.37 22.38
CA SER A 177 -8.70 -1.36 22.05
C SER A 177 -8.36 -2.75 22.59
N SER A 178 -9.33 -3.66 22.60
CA SER A 178 -9.09 -5.08 22.90
C SER A 178 -8.06 -5.76 21.98
N ALA A 179 -7.77 -5.21 20.79
CA ALA A 179 -6.75 -5.75 19.90
C ALA A 179 -5.32 -5.52 20.41
N GLY A 180 -5.10 -4.50 21.25
CA GLY A 180 -3.77 -4.04 21.65
C GLY A 180 -2.89 -5.12 22.26
N LYS A 181 -3.47 -5.94 23.15
CA LYS A 181 -2.74 -7.03 23.82
C LYS A 181 -2.34 -8.14 22.86
N VAL A 182 -3.22 -8.50 21.93
CA VAL A 182 -2.92 -9.51 20.89
C VAL A 182 -1.81 -9.02 19.97
N VAL A 183 -1.87 -7.75 19.55
CA VAL A 183 -0.83 -7.14 18.71
C VAL A 183 0.51 -7.13 19.44
N PHE A 184 0.55 -6.71 20.71
CA PHE A 184 1.75 -6.77 21.55
C PHE A 184 2.34 -8.17 21.63
N ASN A 185 1.52 -9.18 21.96
CA ASN A 185 1.97 -10.57 22.05
C ASN A 185 2.59 -11.08 20.74
N ALA A 186 2.15 -10.56 19.61
CA ALA A 186 2.62 -10.98 18.29
C ALA A 186 3.97 -10.38 17.89
N TYR A 187 4.34 -9.18 18.37
CA TYR A 187 5.64 -8.55 18.04
C TYR A 187 6.66 -8.55 19.17
N ARG A 188 6.29 -8.76 20.43
CA ARG A 188 7.18 -8.58 21.61
C ARG A 188 8.48 -9.40 21.62
N TYR A 189 8.60 -10.41 20.76
CA TYR A 189 9.80 -11.23 20.59
C TYR A 189 10.36 -11.20 19.15
N THR A 190 9.85 -10.28 18.33
CA THR A 190 10.20 -10.15 16.92
C THR A 190 10.92 -8.82 16.71
N SER A 191 12.18 -8.89 16.31
CA SER A 191 12.99 -7.72 15.96
C SER A 191 12.83 -7.38 14.47
N PRO A 192 12.83 -6.08 14.09
CA PRO A 192 12.86 -4.90 14.97
C PRO A 192 11.52 -4.68 15.68
N LEU A 193 11.51 -4.08 16.87
CA LEU A 193 10.26 -3.71 17.54
C LEU A 193 9.67 -2.42 16.91
N PRO A 194 8.36 -2.14 17.07
CA PRO A 194 7.77 -0.88 16.63
C PRO A 194 8.50 0.37 17.18
N GLU A 195 8.93 0.34 18.44
CA GLU A 195 9.73 1.41 19.06
C GLU A 195 11.11 1.60 18.41
N ASP A 196 11.75 0.50 18.01
CA ASP A 196 13.03 0.55 17.28
C ASP A 196 12.85 1.16 15.89
N VAL A 197 11.74 0.81 15.21
CA VAL A 197 11.37 1.39 13.92
C VAL A 197 11.12 2.88 14.07
N ALA A 198 10.29 3.30 15.04
CA ALA A 198 10.06 4.72 15.29
C ALA A 198 11.37 5.49 15.52
N ARG A 199 12.29 4.93 16.30
CA ARG A 199 13.62 5.53 16.56
C ARG A 199 14.49 5.61 15.30
N ALA A 200 14.52 4.56 14.49
CA ALA A 200 15.27 4.55 13.23
C ALA A 200 14.81 5.64 12.25
N PHE A 201 13.54 6.06 12.35
CA PHE A 201 12.96 7.15 11.56
C PHE A 201 12.95 8.51 12.30
N GLY A 202 13.60 8.61 13.47
CA GLY A 202 13.75 9.87 14.21
C GLY A 202 12.51 10.29 15.00
N HIS A 203 11.60 9.36 15.29
CA HIS A 203 10.34 9.60 16.01
C HIS A 203 10.46 9.22 17.49
N GLU A 204 11.35 9.90 18.23
CA GLU A 204 11.71 9.54 19.60
C GLU A 204 10.50 9.55 20.56
N ASP A 205 9.61 10.54 20.48
CA ASP A 205 8.41 10.61 21.33
C ASP A 205 7.46 9.43 21.09
N THR A 206 7.33 9.00 19.84
CA THR A 206 6.52 7.83 19.47
C THR A 206 7.20 6.53 19.92
N ALA A 207 8.53 6.44 19.81
CA ALA A 207 9.30 5.31 20.32
C ALA A 207 9.15 5.16 21.85
N GLN A 208 9.32 6.24 22.61
CA GLN A 208 9.13 6.26 24.07
C GLN A 208 7.70 5.89 24.47
N TYR A 209 6.71 6.36 23.69
CA TYR A 209 5.31 5.98 23.92
C TYR A 209 5.09 4.48 23.71
N LEU A 210 5.60 3.91 22.62
CA LEU A 210 5.53 2.48 22.34
C LEU A 210 6.24 1.64 23.43
N GLU A 211 7.41 2.06 23.90
CA GLU A 211 8.10 1.41 25.02
C GLU A 211 7.26 1.41 26.30
N SER A 212 6.58 2.52 26.59
CA SER A 212 5.69 2.63 27.75
C SER A 212 4.51 1.65 27.67
N ILE A 213 3.96 1.45 26.46
CA ILE A 213 2.92 0.45 26.20
C ILE A 213 3.51 -0.95 26.39
N SER A 214 4.64 -1.25 25.76
CA SER A 214 5.32 -2.54 25.84
C SER A 214 5.59 -2.93 27.30
N LYS A 215 6.07 -1.99 28.12
CA LYS A 215 6.30 -2.20 29.55
C LYS A 215 5.00 -2.50 30.29
N ARG A 216 3.98 -1.66 30.11
CA ARG A 216 2.66 -1.84 30.75
C ARG A 216 2.03 -3.19 30.40
N LEU A 217 2.12 -3.62 29.13
CA LEU A 217 1.55 -4.89 28.67
C LEU A 217 2.40 -6.10 29.07
N SER A 218 3.71 -5.93 29.28
CA SER A 218 4.60 -6.98 29.82
C SER A 218 4.30 -7.28 31.30
N GLU A 219 3.96 -6.26 32.08
CA GLU A 219 3.62 -6.39 33.50
C GLU A 219 2.23 -7.00 33.73
N ASP A 220 1.32 -6.90 32.75
CA ASP A 220 0.00 -7.52 32.77
C ASP A 220 0.08 -9.02 32.42
N LEU A 221 0.50 -9.81 33.42
CA LEU A 221 0.76 -11.25 33.45
C LEU A 221 -0.41 -12.18 33.05
N SER A 222 -1.55 -11.66 32.57
CA SER A 222 -2.62 -12.51 32.03
C SER A 222 -2.25 -13.05 30.63
N VAL A 223 -1.42 -14.09 30.64
CA VAL A 223 -1.10 -14.96 29.50
C VAL A 223 -2.38 -15.71 29.13
N ASN A 224 -3.13 -15.30 28.09
CA ASN A 224 -4.19 -16.15 27.53
C ASN A 224 -4.76 -15.69 26.18
N GLU A 225 -4.57 -14.44 25.73
CA GLU A 225 -5.05 -14.01 24.41
C GLU A 225 -3.94 -13.91 23.38
N GLU A 226 -3.74 -15.02 22.66
CA GLU A 226 -2.77 -15.14 21.58
C GLU A 226 -3.38 -14.88 20.19
N GLN A 227 -4.71 -14.87 20.07
CA GLN A 227 -5.40 -14.86 18.78
C GLN A 227 -6.28 -13.62 18.58
N LEU A 228 -6.17 -13.03 17.38
CA LEU A 228 -7.00 -11.93 16.95
C LEU A 228 -8.40 -12.44 16.58
N LYS A 229 -9.41 -11.97 17.30
CA LYS A 229 -10.82 -12.35 17.10
C LYS A 229 -11.55 -11.28 16.29
N ALA A 230 -12.66 -11.67 15.67
CA ALA A 230 -13.54 -10.73 14.97
C ALA A 230 -14.02 -9.58 15.88
N SER A 231 -14.28 -9.87 17.16
CA SER A 231 -14.65 -8.86 18.16
C SER A 231 -13.65 -7.72 18.29
N HIS A 232 -12.34 -8.02 18.20
CA HIS A 232 -11.28 -7.00 18.28
C HIS A 232 -11.35 -6.04 17.08
N ILE A 233 -11.58 -6.58 15.88
CA ILE A 233 -11.72 -5.78 14.66
C ILE A 233 -13.02 -4.95 14.68
N LEU A 234 -14.11 -5.52 15.18
CA LEU A 234 -15.39 -4.82 15.33
C LEU A 234 -15.27 -3.62 16.27
N GLU A 235 -14.62 -3.80 17.42
CA GLU A 235 -14.36 -2.74 18.39
C GLU A 235 -13.45 -1.66 17.80
N LEU A 236 -12.35 -2.07 17.15
CA LEU A 236 -11.41 -1.13 16.54
C LEU A 236 -12.08 -0.29 15.44
N ALA A 237 -12.90 -0.90 14.59
CA ALA A 237 -13.65 -0.18 13.57
C ALA A 237 -14.67 0.81 14.17
N GLU A 238 -15.31 0.46 15.28
CA GLU A 238 -16.20 1.39 15.99
C GLU A 238 -15.42 2.54 16.64
N ALA A 239 -14.24 2.26 17.18
CA ALA A 239 -13.36 3.27 17.74
C ALA A 239 -12.86 4.26 16.67
N VAL A 240 -12.50 3.78 15.46
CA VAL A 240 -12.16 4.62 14.31
C VAL A 240 -13.32 5.55 13.96
N LYS A 241 -14.54 5.03 13.85
CA LYS A 241 -15.73 5.83 13.52
C LYS A 241 -16.03 6.91 14.56
N ASN A 242 -15.79 6.64 15.84
CA ASN A 242 -16.04 7.59 16.91
C ASN A 242 -14.99 8.72 17.00
N GLN A 243 -13.83 8.58 16.35
CA GLN A 243 -12.87 9.68 16.22
C GLN A 243 -13.33 10.73 15.21
N SER A 244 -13.96 10.31 14.11
CA SER A 244 -14.39 11.20 13.01
C SER A 244 -15.60 12.09 13.34
N ASN A 245 -16.23 11.87 14.49
CA ASN A 245 -17.38 12.65 14.96
C ASN A 245 -17.02 13.68 16.06
N LYS A 246 -15.72 13.93 16.29
CA LYS A 246 -15.22 14.94 17.23
C LYS A 246 -14.60 16.11 16.48
#